data_AF-A0A8G0LQ26-F1
#
_entry.id   AF-A0A8G0LQ26-F1
#
_cell.length_a   1.000
_cell.length_b   1.000
_cell.length_c   1.000
_cell.angle_alpha   90.00
_cell.angle_beta   90.00
_cell.angle_gamma   90.00
#
_symmetry.space_group_name_H-M   'P 1'
#
loop_
_entity.id
_entity.type
_entity.pdbx_description
1 polymer ?
#
loop_
_entity_poly.entity_id
_entity_poly.type
_entity_poly.pdbx_seq_one_letter_code
_entity_poly.pdbx_strand_id
1 'polypeptide(L)'
;MGLAQLIERAKLPYVSQWINEDIRPVESARRTWGFWTFHNYWLLINCNIATFLTGSALIPLGLNWWQAIIAIVVGNILATTAIVISSLAVGFSVYSRAVWGMWGAQFAIWNRIFLCLVWFVE
;
A
#
# COMPACT_ATOMS: atom_id res chain seq x y z
N MET A 1 -29.96 9.36 -21.42
CA MET A 1 -29.51 9.15 -20.03
C MET A 1 -28.02 9.41 -19.78
N GLY A 2 -27.18 9.76 -20.77
CA GLY A 2 -25.74 10.01 -20.54
C GLY A 2 -25.34 11.47 -20.29
N LEU A 3 -26.00 12.44 -20.96
CA LEU A 3 -25.56 13.84 -20.92
C LEU A 3 -25.89 14.54 -19.58
N ALA A 4 -27.07 14.28 -19.02
CA ALA A 4 -27.49 14.87 -17.74
C ALA A 4 -26.61 14.40 -16.56
N GLN A 5 -26.16 13.14 -16.60
CA GLN A 5 -25.28 12.55 -15.59
C GLN A 5 -23.84 13.08 -15.70
N LEU A 6 -23.37 13.36 -16.92
CA LEU A 6 -22.09 14.05 -17.15
C LEU A 6 -22.13 15.51 -16.67
N ILE A 7 -23.25 16.20 -16.89
CA ILE A 7 -23.47 17.56 -16.41
C ILE A 7 -23.59 17.59 -14.87
N GLU A 8 -24.21 16.59 -14.25
CA GLU A 8 -24.23 16.39 -12.80
C GLU A 8 -22.84 16.14 -12.21
N ARG A 9 -22.01 15.31 -12.87
CA ARG A 9 -20.60 15.12 -12.49
C ARG A 9 -19.78 16.41 -12.57
N ALA A 10 -20.11 17.29 -13.51
CA ALA A 10 -19.50 18.62 -13.65
C ALA A 10 -20.04 19.66 -12.63
N LYS A 11 -21.17 19.39 -11.96
CA LYS A 11 -21.82 20.28 -10.98
C LYS A 11 -21.36 20.05 -9.53
N LEU A 12 -20.43 19.14 -9.28
CA LEU A 12 -19.82 19.02 -7.95
C LEU A 12 -19.13 20.36 -7.63
N PRO A 13 -19.46 21.04 -6.51
CA PRO A 13 -19.03 22.41 -6.23
C PRO A 13 -17.52 22.59 -6.03
N TYR A 14 -16.73 21.51 -6.16
CA TYR A 14 -15.29 21.48 -6.01
C TYR A 14 -14.67 20.51 -7.04
N VAL A 15 -14.76 20.83 -8.33
CA VAL A 15 -13.91 20.16 -9.34
C VAL A 15 -12.48 20.73 -9.22
N SER A 16 -11.81 20.38 -8.13
CA SER A 16 -10.36 20.47 -8.04
C SER A 16 -9.80 19.30 -8.84
N GLN A 17 -8.88 19.53 -9.79
CA GLN A 17 -8.16 18.46 -10.51
C GLN A 17 -7.50 17.42 -9.58
N TRP A 18 -7.40 17.74 -8.29
CA TRP A 18 -6.65 17.00 -7.29
C TRP A 18 -7.53 16.14 -6.37
N ILE A 19 -8.86 16.27 -6.43
CA ILE A 19 -9.82 15.48 -5.66
C ILE A 19 -10.61 14.56 -6.60
N ASN A 20 -10.48 13.25 -6.37
CA ASN A 20 -11.27 12.21 -7.03
C ASN A 20 -12.07 11.41 -6.00
N GLU A 21 -13.13 10.76 -6.43
CA GLU A 21 -13.97 9.89 -5.59
C GLU A 21 -13.18 8.75 -4.95
N ASP A 22 -12.14 8.26 -5.63
CA ASP A 22 -11.23 7.23 -5.14
C ASP A 22 -10.17 7.73 -4.15
N ILE A 23 -9.92 9.04 -4.12
CA ILE A 23 -8.92 9.68 -3.23
C ILE A 23 -9.57 10.08 -1.91
N ARG A 24 -10.90 10.22 -1.89
CA ARG A 24 -11.65 10.53 -0.68
C ARG A 24 -11.58 9.35 0.31
N PRO A 25 -11.47 9.61 1.62
CA PRO A 25 -11.53 8.55 2.62
C PRO A 25 -12.80 7.72 2.43
N VAL A 26 -12.65 6.39 2.43
CA VAL A 26 -13.79 5.48 2.23
C VAL A 26 -14.82 5.68 3.34
N GLU A 27 -16.05 6.00 2.92
CA GLU A 27 -17.22 6.17 3.77
C GLU A 27 -17.47 4.91 4.62
N SER A 28 -17.86 5.09 5.88
CA SER A 28 -18.05 4.00 6.84
C SER A 28 -19.03 2.93 6.36
N ALA A 29 -20.02 3.30 5.54
CA ALA A 29 -21.01 2.37 4.97
C ALA A 29 -20.43 1.44 3.89
N ARG A 30 -19.29 1.77 3.28
CA ARG A 30 -18.63 0.97 2.23
C ARG A 30 -17.49 0.09 2.77
N ARG A 31 -17.22 0.12 4.08
CA ARG A 31 -16.19 -0.68 4.73
C ARG A 31 -16.71 -2.10 5.01
N THR A 32 -16.53 -3.00 4.05
CA THR A 32 -16.93 -4.41 4.18
C THR A 32 -15.87 -5.28 4.87
N TRP A 33 -14.74 -4.71 5.27
CA TRP A 33 -13.57 -5.46 5.72
C TRP A 33 -13.56 -5.56 7.24
N GLY A 34 -13.67 -6.79 7.76
CA GLY A 34 -13.54 -7.06 9.18
C GLY A 34 -12.10 -7.40 9.58
N PHE A 35 -11.89 -7.62 10.89
CA PHE A 35 -10.59 -8.05 11.44
C PHE A 35 -10.06 -9.33 10.76
N TRP A 36 -10.93 -10.30 10.53
CA TRP A 36 -10.58 -11.56 9.86
C TRP A 36 -10.16 -11.36 8.40
N THR A 37 -10.85 -10.49 7.66
CA THR A 37 -10.49 -10.15 6.28
C THR A 37 -9.10 -9.51 6.22
N PHE A 38 -8.82 -8.60 7.16
CA PHE A 38 -7.51 -7.96 7.27
C PHE A 38 -6.40 -8.96 7.60
N HIS A 39 -6.60 -9.82 8.61
CA HIS A 39 -5.62 -10.84 8.99
C HIS A 39 -5.30 -11.80 7.83
N ASN A 40 -6.32 -12.33 7.18
CA ASN A 40 -6.15 -13.25 6.05
C ASN A 40 -5.47 -12.58 4.85
N TYR A 41 -5.77 -11.31 4.59
CA TYR A 41 -5.12 -10.54 3.52
C TYR A 41 -3.61 -10.41 3.75
N TRP A 42 -3.19 -10.08 4.98
CA TRP A 42 -1.76 -10.00 5.30
C TRP A 42 -1.07 -11.34 5.27
N LEU A 43 -1.72 -12.41 5.75
CA LEU A 43 -1.18 -13.76 5.65
C LEU A 43 -0.92 -14.13 4.19
N LEU A 44 -1.89 -13.88 3.30
CA LEU A 44 -1.79 -14.20 1.88
C LEU A 44 -0.67 -13.45 1.17
N ILE A 45 -0.48 -12.16 1.49
CA ILE A 45 0.60 -11.34 0.89
C ILE A 45 2.00 -11.83 1.29
N ASN A 46 2.14 -12.29 2.54
CA ASN A 46 3.42 -12.83 3.03
C ASN A 46 3.71 -14.23 2.46
N CYS A 47 2.69 -14.97 2.02
CA CYS A 47 2.84 -16.24 1.32
C CYS A 47 3.26 -16.05 -0.15
N ASN A 48 4.42 -15.43 -0.38
CA ASN A 48 5.01 -15.26 -1.72
C ASN A 48 6.41 -15.90 -1.82
N ILE A 49 6.85 -16.14 -3.06
CA ILE A 49 8.15 -16.77 -3.36
C ILE A 49 9.32 -15.94 -2.82
N ALA A 50 9.26 -14.61 -2.88
CA ALA A 50 10.31 -13.73 -2.37
C ALA A 50 10.56 -13.90 -0.86
N THR A 51 9.53 -14.21 -0.08
CA THR A 51 9.63 -14.46 1.36
C THR A 51 10.30 -15.80 1.63
N PHE A 52 9.97 -16.84 0.85
CA PHE A 52 10.65 -18.13 0.91
C PHE A 52 12.12 -18.02 0.50
N LEU A 53 12.41 -17.26 -0.56
CA LEU A 53 13.78 -16.99 -1.02
C LEU A 53 14.59 -16.26 0.06
N THR A 54 14.00 -15.23 0.67
CA THR A 54 14.63 -14.50 1.78
C THR A 54 14.99 -15.47 2.91
N GLY A 55 14.04 -16.31 3.36
CA GLY A 55 14.31 -17.33 4.37
C GLY A 55 15.43 -18.30 4.00
N SER A 56 15.46 -18.75 2.74
CA SER A 56 16.50 -19.65 2.23
C SER A 56 17.87 -18.98 2.09
N ALA A 57 17.92 -17.67 1.84
CA ALA A 57 19.15 -16.90 1.66
C ALA A 57 19.85 -16.56 3.00
N LEU A 58 19.12 -16.51 4.11
CA LEU A 58 19.70 -16.24 5.43
C LEU A 58 20.54 -17.41 5.97
N ILE A 59 20.23 -18.64 5.60
CA ILE A 59 20.97 -19.84 6.03
C ILE A 59 22.41 -19.87 5.46
N PRO A 60 22.64 -19.68 4.15
CA PRO A 60 24.00 -19.63 3.58
C PRO A 60 24.79 -18.38 4.00
N LEU A 61 24.15 -17.34 4.53
CA LEU A 61 24.83 -16.18 5.13
C LEU A 61 25.46 -16.48 6.51
N GLY A 62 25.37 -17.73 6.99
CA GLY A 62 26.03 -18.19 8.22
C GLY A 62 25.17 -18.12 9.48
N LEU A 63 23.87 -17.81 9.36
CA LEU A 63 22.94 -17.87 10.49
C LEU A 63 22.41 -19.29 10.69
N ASN A 64 22.36 -19.73 11.95
CA ASN A 64 21.61 -20.94 12.29
C ASN A 64 20.13 -20.76 11.96
N TRP A 65 19.44 -21.85 11.63
CA TRP A 65 18.04 -21.85 11.24
C TRP A 65 17.11 -21.14 12.25
N TRP A 66 17.36 -21.30 13.56
CA TRP A 66 16.64 -20.58 14.61
C TRP A 66 16.90 -19.06 14.62
N GLN A 67 18.15 -18.65 14.36
CA GLN A 67 18.52 -17.23 14.31
C GLN A 67 17.91 -16.53 13.09
N ALA A 68 17.87 -17.23 11.96
CA ALA A 68 17.20 -16.73 10.75
C ALA A 68 15.71 -16.48 10.98
N ILE A 69 15.01 -17.40 11.66
CA ILE A 69 13.58 -17.23 12.01
C ILE A 69 13.39 -16.00 12.92
N ILE A 70 14.20 -15.86 13.97
CA ILE A 70 14.10 -14.72 14.89
C ILE A 70 14.35 -13.40 14.17
N ALA A 71 15.35 -13.33 13.29
CA ALA A 71 15.65 -12.14 12.50
C ALA A 71 14.49 -11.74 11.58
N ILE A 72 13.86 -12.72 10.91
CA ILE A 72 12.68 -12.49 10.06
C ILE A 72 11.50 -11.98 10.88
N VAL A 73 11.25 -12.58 12.06
CA VAL A 73 10.15 -12.15 12.94
C VAL A 73 10.36 -10.71 13.43
N VAL A 74 11.57 -10.37 13.89
CA VAL A 74 11.90 -9.01 14.35
C VAL A 74 11.77 -8.00 13.20
N GLY A 75 12.26 -8.35 12.00
CA GLY A 75 12.12 -7.50 10.81
C GLY A 75 10.65 -7.23 10.46
N ASN A 76 9.81 -8.26 10.50
CA ASN A 76 8.38 -8.13 10.24
C ASN A 76 7.63 -7.31 11.31
N ILE A 77 8.02 -7.43 12.59
CA ILE A 77 7.45 -6.60 13.66
C ILE A 77 7.78 -5.13 13.41
N LEU A 78 9.04 -4.80 13.10
CA LEU A 78 9.46 -3.44 12.80
C LEU A 78 8.71 -2.86 11.58
N ALA A 79 8.59 -3.66 10.51
CA ALA A 79 7.83 -3.27 9.32
C ALA A 79 6.35 -3.03 9.65
N THR A 80 5.73 -3.89 10.47
CA THR A 80 4.34 -3.75 10.90
C THR A 80 4.14 -2.48 11.72
N THR A 81 5.03 -2.18 12.67
CA THR A 81 4.98 -0.94 13.45
C THR A 81 5.06 0.30 12.54
N ALA A 82 5.97 0.29 11.55
CA ALA A 82 6.07 1.39 10.59
C ALA A 82 4.79 1.56 9.74
N ILE A 83 4.18 0.45 9.30
CA ILE A 83 2.92 0.47 8.55
C ILE A 83 1.79 1.03 9.39
N VAL A 84 1.66 0.64 10.65
CA VAL A 84 0.59 1.12 11.55
C VAL A 84 0.71 2.64 11.75
N ILE A 85 1.93 3.15 11.99
CA ILE A 85 2.18 4.60 12.11
C ILE A 85 1.81 5.32 10.80
N SER A 86 2.19 4.76 9.66
CA SER A 86 1.90 5.34 8.33
C SER A 86 0.40 5.27 7.97
N SER A 87 -0.32 4.26 8.44
CA SER A 87 -1.75 4.05 8.11
C SER A 87 -2.70 5.09 8.72
N LEU A 88 -2.23 5.84 9.73
CA LEU A 88 -2.96 6.98 10.29
C LEU A 88 -2.97 8.19 9.35
N ALA A 89 -2.00 8.24 8.43
CA ALA A 89 -1.96 9.23 7.38
C ALA A 89 -2.82 8.77 6.19
N VAL A 90 -3.46 9.74 5.54
CA VAL A 90 -4.23 9.55 4.31
C VAL A 90 -3.43 8.74 3.29
N GLY A 91 -4.11 7.99 2.40
CA GLY A 91 -3.48 7.06 1.45
C GLY A 91 -2.22 7.61 0.77
N PHE A 92 -1.27 6.72 0.45
CA PHE A 92 0.08 7.05 0.00
C PHE A 92 0.17 8.16 -1.07
N SER A 93 -0.79 8.23 -1.99
CA SER A 93 -0.85 9.28 -3.03
C SER A 93 -1.07 10.68 -2.47
N VAL A 94 -1.82 10.82 -1.38
CA VAL A 94 -2.04 12.09 -0.66
C VAL A 94 -0.85 12.39 0.26
N TYR A 95 -0.33 11.38 0.95
CA TYR A 95 0.85 11.55 1.81
C TYR A 95 2.09 11.97 1.02
N SER A 96 2.33 11.37 -0.15
CA SER A 96 3.42 11.74 -1.05
C SER A 96 3.32 13.20 -1.51
N ARG A 97 2.10 13.69 -1.78
CA ARG A 97 1.85 15.11 -2.12
C ARG A 97 2.08 16.06 -0.95
N ALA A 98 1.86 15.62 0.29
CA ALA A 98 2.14 16.42 1.48
C ALA A 98 3.65 16.58 1.72
N VAL A 99 4.45 15.55 1.40
CA VAL A 99 5.91 15.56 1.63
C VAL A 99 6.69 16.21 0.47
N TRP A 100 6.35 15.87 -0.78
CA TRP A 100 7.11 16.27 -1.97
C TRP A 100 6.47 17.43 -2.75
N GLY A 101 5.33 17.93 -2.28
CA GLY A 101 4.51 18.91 -3.00
C GLY A 101 3.72 18.29 -4.16
N MET A 102 2.85 19.10 -4.80
CA MET A 102 1.93 18.62 -5.85
C MET A 102 2.65 18.07 -7.09
N TRP A 103 3.75 18.72 -7.51
CA TRP A 103 4.50 18.33 -8.71
C TRP A 103 5.61 17.32 -8.38
N GLY A 104 6.24 17.41 -7.21
CA GLY A 104 7.32 16.50 -6.80
C GLY A 104 6.84 15.08 -6.45
N ALA A 105 5.56 14.91 -6.10
CA ALA A 105 5.00 13.59 -5.82
C ALA A 105 5.04 12.62 -7.02
N GLN A 106 5.16 13.13 -8.25
CA GLN A 106 5.23 12.30 -9.46
C GLN A 106 6.46 11.38 -9.43
N PHE A 107 7.60 11.83 -8.90
CA PHE A 107 8.80 11.00 -8.80
C PHE A 107 8.58 9.75 -7.93
N ALA A 108 8.00 9.95 -6.74
CA ALA A 108 7.67 8.85 -5.83
C ALA A 108 6.62 7.89 -6.43
N ILE A 109 5.67 8.42 -7.20
CA ILE A 109 4.65 7.61 -7.89
C ILE A 109 5.32 6.76 -8.99
N TRP A 110 6.20 7.34 -9.81
CA TRP A 110 6.91 6.60 -10.86
C TRP A 110 7.77 5.47 -10.32
N ASN A 111 8.55 5.73 -9.26
CA ASN A 111 9.35 4.70 -8.61
C ASN A 111 8.47 3.51 -8.15
N ARG A 112 7.30 3.82 -7.57
CA ARG A 112 6.36 2.79 -7.14
C ARG A 112 5.74 2.01 -8.31
N ILE A 113 5.44 2.67 -9.42
CA ILE A 113 4.91 2.02 -10.63
C ILE A 113 5.94 1.04 -11.19
N PHE A 114 7.21 1.44 -11.32
CA PHE A 114 8.26 0.54 -11.81
C PHE A 114 8.43 -0.67 -10.88
N LEU A 115 8.41 -0.44 -9.57
CA LEU A 115 8.44 -1.55 -8.61
C LEU A 115 7.25 -2.50 -8.83
N CYS A 116 6.03 -1.99 -8.91
CA CYS A 116 4.83 -2.80 -9.19
C CYS A 116 4.93 -3.60 -10.49
N LEU A 117 5.51 -3.04 -11.55
CA LEU A 117 5.71 -3.74 -12.82
C LEU A 117 6.69 -4.91 -12.69
N VAL A 118 7.78 -4.73 -11.95
CA VAL A 118 8.73 -5.82 -11.67
C VAL A 118 8.04 -6.96 -10.92
N TRP A 119 7.28 -6.64 -9.88
CA TRP A 119 6.55 -7.64 -9.09
C TRP A 119 5.39 -8.30 -9.84
N PHE A 120 4.84 -7.68 -10.90
CA PHE A 120 3.77 -8.28 -11.71
C PHE A 120 4.31 -9.30 -12.72
N VAL A 121 5.58 -9.18 -13.10
CA VAL A 121 6.23 -10.08 -14.05
C VAL A 121 6.69 -11.39 -13.38
N GLU A 122 6.93 -11.36 -12.07
CA GLU A 122 7.08 -12.58 -11.24
C GLU A 122 5.74 -13.27 -10.96
#